data_AF-A0A9C8MJW0-F1
#
_entry.id   AF-A0A9C8MJW0-F1
#
_cell.length_a   1.000
_cell.length_b   1.000
_cell.length_c   1.000
_cell.angle_alpha   90.00
_cell.angle_beta   90.00
_cell.angle_gamma   90.00
#
_symmetry.space_group_name_H-M   'P 1'
#
loop_
_entity.id
_entity.type
_entity.pdbx_description
1 polymer ?
#
loop_
_entity_poly.entity_id
_entity_poly.type
_entity_poly.pdbx_seq_one_letter_code
_entity_poly.pdbx_strand_id
1 'polypeptide(L)'
;PHLKDTKVVSIPTRYPTGSEKQLIQVITGKQVPSRGLPIDIGVVSHNVGTTYAVARAIKHGEPLISRIVTVTGREVKNAGNFETLFGTPMHELLSFCGTERQAGEPFILGGPMMGYNLSGDHLPVTKTANCIIVGVDDGAKSSTPLPCIRCGECAVACPVSLLPQQLYWYSRAKDLDKASEYNLFDCIECGCCSYVCPSEIPLVHYFRFAKTEIMTQQQENAKADVARIRHENRLERLEQEQQEKELRQQQRKAALAATQAAKAKQAAESESSAEPTTTDSQETQ
;
A
#
# COMPACT_ATOMS: atom_id res chain seq x y z
N PRO A 1 -22.69 -9.09 -32.39
CA PRO A 1 -24.18 -9.08 -32.39
C PRO A 1 -24.88 -8.96 -31.01
N HIS A 2 -24.17 -8.94 -29.86
CA HIS A 2 -24.80 -8.96 -28.52
C HIS A 2 -24.57 -7.72 -27.64
N LEU A 3 -23.98 -6.65 -28.18
CA LEU A 3 -23.71 -5.42 -27.43
C LEU A 3 -24.67 -4.31 -27.88
N LYS A 4 -25.87 -4.25 -27.29
CA LYS A 4 -26.93 -3.30 -27.67
C LYS A 4 -26.65 -1.87 -27.16
N ASP A 5 -25.94 -1.75 -26.04
CA ASP A 5 -25.63 -0.47 -25.37
C ASP A 5 -24.12 -0.15 -25.38
N THR A 6 -23.41 -0.52 -26.45
CA THR A 6 -21.97 -0.23 -26.58
C THR A 6 -21.70 0.80 -27.65
N LYS A 7 -20.87 1.78 -27.31
CA LYS A 7 -20.42 2.83 -28.22
C LYS A 7 -18.90 2.86 -28.27
N VAL A 8 -18.35 2.95 -29.47
CA VAL A 8 -16.95 3.31 -29.68
C VAL A 8 -16.85 4.82 -29.68
N VAL A 9 -15.99 5.36 -28.80
CA VAL A 9 -15.80 6.81 -28.65
C VAL A 9 -14.36 7.13 -29.02
N SER A 10 -14.18 7.99 -30.02
CA SER A 10 -12.87 8.55 -30.34
C SER A 10 -12.54 9.65 -29.35
N ILE A 11 -11.35 9.60 -28.77
CA ILE A 11 -10.83 10.59 -27.81
C ILE A 11 -9.68 11.37 -28.45
N PRO A 12 -9.37 12.59 -27.97
CA PRO A 12 -8.21 13.34 -28.45
C PRO A 12 -6.91 12.56 -28.26
N THR A 13 -6.03 12.59 -29.26
CA THR A 13 -4.70 11.96 -29.21
C THR A 13 -3.73 12.84 -28.42
N ARG A 14 -3.99 13.01 -27.13
CA ARG A 14 -3.19 13.84 -26.22
C ARG A 14 -2.78 13.02 -25.00
N TYR A 15 -1.49 13.00 -24.69
CA TYR A 15 -1.03 12.45 -23.42
C TYR A 15 -1.39 13.40 -22.27
N PRO A 16 -1.89 12.93 -21.10
CA PRO A 16 -2.15 11.54 -20.69
C PRO A 16 -3.64 11.17 -20.65
N THR A 17 -4.41 11.40 -21.73
CA THR A 17 -5.85 11.07 -21.77
C THR A 17 -6.15 9.58 -21.50
N GLY A 18 -5.18 8.69 -21.68
CA GLY A 18 -5.30 7.26 -21.32
C GLY A 18 -5.27 6.95 -19.82
N SER A 19 -4.96 7.92 -18.94
CA SER A 19 -5.07 7.75 -17.48
C SER A 19 -6.53 7.58 -17.08
N GLU A 20 -6.83 6.69 -16.13
CA GLU A 20 -8.20 6.37 -15.70
C GLU A 20 -9.05 7.60 -15.39
N LYS A 21 -8.57 8.50 -14.52
CA LYS A 21 -9.32 9.71 -14.14
C LYS A 21 -9.55 10.65 -15.33
N GLN A 22 -8.55 10.80 -16.19
CA GLN A 22 -8.61 11.66 -17.38
C GLN A 22 -9.55 11.09 -18.44
N LEU A 23 -9.50 9.79 -18.66
CA LEU A 23 -10.35 9.07 -19.60
C LEU A 23 -11.82 9.18 -19.17
N ILE A 24 -12.11 8.98 -17.88
CA ILE A 24 -13.47 9.11 -17.35
C ILE A 24 -13.99 10.54 -17.52
N GLN A 25 -13.17 11.55 -17.21
CA GLN A 25 -13.57 12.94 -17.37
C GLN A 25 -13.83 13.30 -18.84
N VAL A 26 -12.98 12.84 -19.77
CA VAL A 26 -13.16 13.11 -21.20
C VAL A 26 -14.41 12.43 -21.77
N ILE A 27 -14.74 11.23 -21.31
CA ILE A 27 -15.90 10.47 -21.82
C ILE A 27 -17.20 10.91 -21.15
N THR A 28 -17.18 11.10 -19.83
CA THR A 28 -18.41 11.29 -19.02
C THR A 28 -18.64 12.73 -18.59
N GLY A 29 -17.62 13.60 -18.68
CA GLY A 29 -17.63 14.95 -18.11
C GLY A 29 -17.51 15.00 -16.58
N LYS A 30 -17.48 13.84 -15.89
CA LYS A 30 -17.40 13.75 -14.43
C LYS A 30 -15.95 13.59 -13.97
N GLN A 31 -15.59 14.27 -12.90
CA GLN A 31 -14.29 14.10 -12.25
C GLN A 31 -14.39 13.07 -11.12
N VAL A 32 -13.39 12.20 -11.04
CA VAL A 32 -13.23 11.29 -9.90
C VAL A 32 -12.74 12.12 -8.70
N PRO A 33 -13.39 12.04 -7.52
CA PRO A 33 -12.99 12.83 -6.36
C PRO A 33 -11.55 12.53 -5.92
N SER A 34 -10.92 13.53 -5.28
CA SER A 34 -9.63 13.32 -4.61
C SER A 34 -9.79 12.21 -3.55
N ARG A 35 -8.81 11.30 -3.49
CA ARG A 35 -8.82 10.10 -2.61
C ARG A 35 -9.99 9.12 -2.81
N GLY A 36 -10.89 9.36 -3.77
CA GLY A 36 -11.95 8.43 -4.14
C GLY A 36 -11.59 7.55 -5.32
N LEU A 37 -12.50 6.64 -5.64
CA LEU A 37 -12.41 5.65 -6.71
C LEU A 37 -13.44 5.95 -7.81
N PRO A 38 -13.20 5.52 -9.06
CA PRO A 38 -14.19 5.61 -10.13
C PRO A 38 -15.58 5.03 -9.78
N ILE A 39 -15.62 4.02 -8.91
CA ILE A 39 -16.87 3.40 -8.48
C ILE A 39 -17.76 4.37 -7.67
N ASP A 40 -17.16 5.37 -7.01
CA ASP A 40 -17.90 6.39 -6.24
C ASP A 40 -18.77 7.27 -7.14
N ILE A 41 -18.47 7.32 -8.44
CA ILE A 41 -19.27 7.99 -9.47
C ILE A 41 -19.99 7.00 -10.41
N GLY A 42 -20.04 5.72 -10.04
CA GLY A 42 -20.72 4.65 -10.76
C GLY A 42 -19.98 4.20 -12.03
N VAL A 43 -18.66 4.35 -12.10
CA VAL A 43 -17.86 4.02 -13.28
C VAL A 43 -16.86 2.90 -12.95
N VAL A 44 -16.72 1.94 -13.86
CA VAL A 44 -15.65 0.93 -13.84
C VAL A 44 -14.84 1.07 -15.11
N SER A 45 -13.52 1.21 -14.95
CA SER A 45 -12.58 1.30 -16.07
C SER A 45 -11.77 0.02 -16.17
N HIS A 46 -11.79 -0.63 -17.33
CA HIS A 46 -10.98 -1.81 -17.60
C HIS A 46 -10.06 -1.56 -18.78
N ASN A 47 -8.77 -1.86 -18.59
CA ASN A 47 -7.83 -1.92 -19.70
C ASN A 47 -8.24 -3.04 -20.67
N VAL A 48 -8.00 -2.84 -21.96
CA VAL A 48 -8.27 -3.84 -23.01
C VAL A 48 -7.62 -5.20 -22.72
N GLY A 49 -6.40 -5.22 -22.17
CA GLY A 49 -5.72 -6.46 -21.79
C GLY A 49 -6.45 -7.23 -20.68
N THR A 50 -7.04 -6.52 -19.72
CA THR A 50 -7.88 -7.13 -18.68
C THR A 50 -9.14 -7.72 -19.27
N THR A 51 -9.82 -6.99 -20.15
CA THR A 51 -11.03 -7.47 -20.84
C THR A 51 -10.73 -8.71 -21.69
N TYR A 52 -9.59 -8.72 -22.39
CA TYR A 52 -9.11 -9.88 -23.14
C TYR A 52 -8.86 -11.09 -22.23
N ALA A 53 -8.15 -10.90 -21.12
CA ALA A 53 -7.89 -11.96 -20.14
C ALA A 53 -9.17 -12.58 -19.55
N VAL A 54 -10.15 -11.74 -19.20
CA VAL A 54 -11.46 -12.20 -18.70
C VAL A 54 -12.16 -13.06 -19.74
N ALA A 55 -12.13 -12.66 -21.02
CA ALA A 55 -12.72 -13.44 -22.10
C ALA A 55 -12.02 -14.80 -22.27
N ARG A 56 -10.68 -14.86 -22.15
CA ARG A 56 -9.92 -16.12 -22.19
C ARG A 56 -10.28 -17.05 -21.04
N ALA A 57 -10.34 -16.53 -19.81
CA ALA A 57 -10.69 -17.31 -18.64
C ALA A 57 -12.10 -17.91 -18.74
N ILE A 58 -13.10 -17.13 -19.15
CA ILE A 58 -14.50 -17.60 -19.20
C ILE A 58 -14.74 -18.55 -20.39
N LYS A 59 -14.23 -18.21 -21.58
CA LYS A 59 -14.54 -18.97 -22.80
C LYS A 59 -13.65 -20.19 -23.02
N HIS A 60 -12.41 -20.14 -22.51
CA HIS A 60 -11.40 -21.16 -22.78
C HIS A 60 -10.87 -21.82 -21.51
N GLY A 61 -11.27 -21.37 -20.31
CA GLY A 61 -10.77 -21.93 -19.05
C GLY A 61 -9.31 -21.59 -18.77
N GLU A 62 -8.76 -20.59 -19.47
CA GLU A 62 -7.35 -20.25 -19.39
C GLU A 62 -7.09 -19.19 -18.32
N PRO A 63 -6.25 -19.49 -17.30
CA PRO A 63 -5.83 -18.48 -16.35
C PRO A 63 -4.91 -17.45 -17.01
N LEU A 64 -4.76 -16.29 -16.38
CA LEU A 64 -3.84 -15.26 -16.85
C LEU A 64 -2.38 -15.70 -16.61
N ILE A 65 -1.78 -16.33 -17.62
CA ILE A 65 -0.41 -16.86 -17.60
C ILE A 65 0.56 -16.05 -18.47
N SER A 66 0.02 -15.25 -19.39
CA SER A 66 0.77 -14.44 -20.35
C SER A 66 0.24 -13.01 -20.38
N ARG A 67 1.03 -12.11 -20.95
CA ARG A 67 0.56 -10.79 -21.38
C ARG A 67 1.23 -10.37 -22.68
N ILE A 68 0.60 -9.42 -23.36
CA ILE A 68 1.24 -8.72 -24.46
C ILE A 68 2.26 -7.72 -23.92
N VAL A 69 3.50 -7.85 -24.38
CA VAL A 69 4.64 -6.97 -24.11
C VAL A 69 5.10 -6.36 -25.43
N THR A 70 5.14 -5.03 -25.49
CA THR A 70 5.76 -4.33 -26.62
C THR A 70 7.26 -4.24 -26.41
N VAL A 71 8.07 -4.67 -27.37
CA VAL A 71 9.52 -4.44 -27.35
C VAL A 71 9.86 -3.53 -28.53
N THR A 72 10.51 -2.40 -28.25
CA THR A 72 10.78 -1.36 -29.25
C THR A 72 12.01 -0.53 -28.87
N GLY A 73 12.40 0.39 -29.73
CA GLY A 73 13.53 1.29 -29.55
C GLY A 73 14.60 1.14 -30.64
N ARG A 74 15.65 1.97 -30.57
CA ARG A 74 16.62 2.11 -31.67
C ARG A 74 17.50 0.89 -31.87
N GLU A 75 17.78 0.19 -30.79
CA GLU A 75 18.66 -0.97 -30.76
C GLU A 75 17.89 -2.30 -30.85
N VAL A 76 16.62 -2.27 -31.31
CA VAL A 76 15.79 -3.48 -31.45
C VAL A 76 15.60 -3.80 -32.93
N LYS A 77 16.13 -4.94 -33.40
CA LYS A 77 15.98 -5.37 -34.80
C LYS A 77 14.55 -5.78 -35.12
N ASN A 78 13.95 -6.60 -34.26
CA ASN A 78 12.61 -7.12 -34.44
C ASN A 78 11.65 -6.50 -33.42
N ALA A 79 11.34 -5.21 -33.59
CA ALA A 79 10.38 -4.51 -32.75
C ALA A 79 8.96 -5.06 -32.99
N GLY A 80 8.18 -5.21 -31.92
CA GLY A 80 6.86 -5.82 -32.04
C GLY A 80 6.12 -6.00 -30.71
N ASN A 81 4.93 -6.58 -30.82
CA ASN A 81 4.12 -6.97 -29.68
C ASN A 81 4.19 -8.49 -29.54
N PHE A 82 4.62 -8.97 -28.38
CA PHE A 82 4.84 -10.38 -28.12
C PHE A 82 3.96 -10.84 -26.98
N GLU A 83 3.31 -11.99 -27.16
CA GLU A 83 2.69 -12.69 -26.05
C GLU A 83 3.77 -13.41 -25.25
N THR A 84 3.97 -13.00 -24.01
CA THR A 84 5.06 -13.49 -23.16
C THR A 84 4.51 -14.02 -21.86
N LEU A 85 4.98 -15.20 -21.44
CA LEU A 85 4.62 -15.83 -20.18
C LEU A 85 5.14 -15.02 -19.00
N PHE A 86 4.40 -15.01 -17.91
CA PHE A 86 4.91 -14.46 -16.67
C PHE A 86 6.06 -15.30 -16.14
N GLY A 87 7.08 -14.63 -15.61
CA GLY A 87 8.29 -15.28 -15.14
C GLY A 87 9.39 -15.40 -16.20
N THR A 88 9.08 -15.26 -17.49
CA THR A 88 10.11 -15.20 -18.55
C THR A 88 11.10 -14.09 -18.23
N PRO A 89 12.40 -14.39 -18.10
CA PRO A 89 13.41 -13.36 -17.90
C PRO A 89 13.42 -12.35 -19.05
N MET A 90 13.51 -11.06 -18.74
CA MET A 90 13.50 -10.02 -19.78
C MET A 90 14.63 -10.21 -20.80
N HIS A 91 15.81 -10.69 -20.38
CA HIS A 91 16.93 -10.94 -21.30
C HIS A 91 16.59 -11.96 -22.41
N GLU A 92 15.72 -12.96 -22.14
CA GLU A 92 15.29 -13.91 -23.17
C GLU A 92 14.45 -13.22 -24.24
N LEU A 93 13.53 -12.36 -23.81
CA LEU A 93 12.68 -11.57 -24.70
C LEU A 93 13.51 -10.55 -25.50
N LEU A 94 14.49 -9.90 -24.87
CA LEU A 94 15.42 -9.00 -25.54
C LEU A 94 16.26 -9.74 -26.59
N SER A 95 16.82 -10.90 -26.22
CA SER A 95 17.59 -11.75 -27.13
C SER A 95 16.76 -12.21 -28.32
N PHE A 96 15.50 -12.61 -28.08
CA PHE A 96 14.54 -12.97 -29.12
C PHE A 96 14.28 -11.83 -30.11
N CYS A 97 14.21 -10.59 -29.63
CA CYS A 97 14.02 -9.40 -30.47
C CYS A 97 15.31 -8.95 -31.20
N GLY A 98 16.44 -9.60 -30.93
CA GLY A 98 17.73 -9.31 -31.55
C GLY A 98 18.28 -7.93 -31.17
N THR A 99 18.29 -7.61 -29.87
CA THR A 99 18.77 -6.29 -29.42
C THR A 99 20.29 -6.14 -29.50
N GLU A 100 20.76 -4.94 -29.83
CA GLU A 100 22.19 -4.58 -29.88
C GLU A 100 22.74 -4.03 -28.56
N ARG A 101 21.85 -3.88 -27.56
CA ARG A 101 22.15 -3.44 -26.20
C ARG A 101 23.28 -4.24 -25.56
N GLN A 102 24.18 -3.55 -24.86
CA GLN A 102 25.24 -4.19 -24.06
C GLN A 102 24.78 -4.55 -22.65
N ALA A 103 25.43 -5.56 -22.05
CA ALA A 103 25.15 -5.93 -20.67
C ALA A 103 25.42 -4.75 -19.71
N GLY A 104 24.43 -4.42 -18.87
CA GLY A 104 24.49 -3.29 -17.94
C GLY A 104 24.04 -1.95 -18.52
N GLU A 105 23.80 -1.85 -19.83
CA GLU A 105 23.21 -0.68 -20.44
C GLU A 105 21.74 -0.54 -19.97
N PRO A 106 21.28 0.66 -19.59
CA PRO A 106 19.92 0.82 -19.10
C PRO A 106 18.89 0.73 -20.23
N PHE A 107 17.73 0.16 -19.92
CA PHE A 107 16.55 0.15 -20.78
C PHE A 107 15.32 0.57 -19.97
N ILE A 108 14.26 0.99 -20.64
CA ILE A 108 13.03 1.43 -19.98
C ILE A 108 12.03 0.28 -19.91
N LEU A 109 11.61 -0.09 -18.71
CA LEU A 109 10.40 -0.89 -18.50
C LEU A 109 9.20 0.04 -18.33
N GLY A 110 8.29 0.03 -19.29
CA GLY A 110 7.10 0.85 -19.33
C GLY A 110 7.05 1.74 -20.57
N GLY A 111 6.33 2.85 -20.47
CA GLY A 111 6.32 3.88 -21.51
C GLY A 111 7.48 4.87 -21.34
N PRO A 112 7.77 5.69 -22.37
CA PRO A 112 8.90 6.63 -22.34
C PRO A 112 8.80 7.69 -21.25
N MET A 113 7.58 8.02 -20.80
CA MET A 113 7.34 9.08 -19.80
C MET A 113 7.31 8.57 -18.35
N MET A 114 6.72 7.39 -18.11
CA MET A 114 6.47 6.85 -16.76
C MET A 114 7.29 5.61 -16.43
N GLY A 115 8.00 5.06 -17.42
CA GLY A 115 8.76 3.83 -17.26
C GLY A 115 9.92 3.97 -16.28
N TYR A 116 10.49 2.83 -15.93
CA TYR A 116 11.62 2.72 -15.02
C TYR A 116 12.87 2.37 -15.82
N ASN A 117 13.96 3.11 -15.59
CA ASN A 117 15.27 2.74 -16.09
C ASN A 117 15.77 1.53 -15.29
N LEU A 118 15.96 0.41 -15.99
CA LEU A 118 16.49 -0.82 -15.45
C LEU A 118 17.85 -1.09 -16.07
N SER A 119 18.86 -1.35 -15.23
CA SER A 119 20.19 -1.76 -15.68
C SER A 119 20.33 -3.29 -15.80
N GLY A 120 19.51 -4.06 -15.06
CA GLY A 120 19.50 -5.53 -15.08
C GLY A 120 18.28 -6.10 -15.80
N ASP A 121 18.48 -7.18 -16.56
CA ASP A 121 17.49 -7.87 -17.38
C ASP A 121 17.19 -9.32 -16.92
N HIS A 122 17.75 -9.73 -15.79
CA HIS A 122 17.36 -10.96 -15.08
C HIS A 122 16.00 -10.87 -14.39
N LEU A 123 15.33 -9.71 -14.47
CA LEU A 123 14.02 -9.51 -13.91
C LEU A 123 12.96 -10.26 -14.74
N PRO A 124 11.96 -10.87 -14.09
CA PRO A 124 10.90 -11.56 -14.80
C PRO A 124 9.93 -10.57 -15.45
N VAL A 125 9.37 -10.96 -16.59
CA VAL A 125 8.15 -10.34 -17.12
C VAL A 125 7.02 -10.59 -16.13
N THR A 126 6.42 -9.52 -15.64
CA THR A 126 5.34 -9.54 -14.65
C THR A 126 4.05 -8.98 -15.24
N LYS A 127 2.95 -9.05 -14.48
CA LYS A 127 1.66 -8.46 -14.88
C LYS A 127 1.73 -6.97 -15.22
N THR A 128 2.73 -6.23 -14.74
CA THR A 128 2.91 -4.79 -15.00
C THR A 128 3.81 -4.49 -16.20
N ALA A 129 4.55 -5.48 -16.72
CA ALA A 129 5.51 -5.30 -17.82
C ALA A 129 4.80 -5.15 -19.18
N ASN A 130 4.34 -3.96 -19.52
CA ASN A 130 3.60 -3.69 -20.76
C ASN A 130 4.49 -3.38 -21.96
N CYS A 131 5.62 -2.71 -21.75
CA CYS A 131 6.49 -2.24 -22.80
C CYS A 131 7.94 -2.24 -22.32
N ILE A 132 8.88 -2.52 -23.22
CA ILE A 132 10.33 -2.49 -23.01
C ILE A 132 10.92 -1.65 -24.14
N ILE A 133 11.64 -0.58 -23.78
CA ILE A 133 12.25 0.34 -24.74
C ILE A 133 13.77 0.30 -24.59
N VAL A 134 14.47 -0.03 -25.68
CA VAL A 134 15.93 -0.26 -25.72
C VAL A 134 16.62 0.76 -26.62
N GLY A 135 17.84 1.19 -26.30
CA GLY A 135 18.54 2.22 -27.07
C GLY A 135 17.86 3.58 -26.99
N VAL A 136 17.48 3.97 -25.77
CA VAL A 136 16.93 5.30 -25.48
C VAL A 136 18.09 6.21 -25.14
N ASP A 137 18.24 7.35 -25.83
CA ASP A 137 19.33 8.31 -25.60
C ASP A 137 19.40 8.84 -24.16
N ASP A 138 18.33 8.66 -23.39
CA ASP A 138 18.19 9.01 -21.97
C ASP A 138 18.76 7.96 -21.01
N GLY A 139 19.34 6.87 -21.53
CA GLY A 139 19.90 5.80 -20.70
C GLY A 139 21.02 6.29 -19.77
N ALA A 140 21.88 7.20 -20.22
CA ALA A 140 23.09 7.54 -19.45
C ALA A 140 23.70 8.92 -19.72
N LYS A 141 23.03 9.85 -20.41
CA LYS A 141 23.42 11.27 -20.35
C LYS A 141 22.45 12.00 -19.43
N SER A 142 22.69 11.83 -18.12
CA SER A 142 22.21 12.76 -17.10
C SER A 142 22.68 14.15 -17.50
N SER A 143 21.85 14.92 -18.20
CA SER A 143 21.99 16.36 -18.13
C SER A 143 21.82 16.73 -16.65
N THR A 144 22.84 17.34 -16.07
CA THR A 144 22.76 17.75 -14.68
C THR A 144 21.59 18.73 -14.56
N PRO A 145 20.57 18.44 -13.74
CA PRO A 145 19.38 19.28 -13.68
C PRO A 145 19.77 20.70 -13.29
N LEU A 146 19.33 21.67 -14.07
CA LEU A 146 19.60 23.07 -13.80
C LEU A 146 18.69 23.59 -12.65
N PRO A 147 19.07 24.67 -11.97
CA PRO A 147 18.21 25.30 -10.97
C PRO A 147 16.86 25.72 -11.55
N CYS A 148 15.79 25.54 -10.77
CA CYS A 148 14.44 25.95 -11.17
C CYS A 148 14.36 27.47 -11.37
N ILE A 149 14.05 27.91 -12.60
CA ILE A 149 13.87 29.33 -12.96
C ILE A 149 12.45 29.87 -12.70
N ARG A 150 11.57 29.06 -12.11
CA ARG A 150 10.19 29.45 -11.77
C ARG A 150 9.32 29.90 -12.95
N CYS A 151 9.48 29.29 -14.13
CA CYS A 151 8.73 29.66 -15.34
C CYS A 151 7.22 29.37 -15.31
N GLY A 152 6.74 28.44 -14.47
CA GLY A 152 5.31 28.11 -14.36
C GLY A 152 4.77 27.06 -15.36
N GLU A 153 5.54 26.70 -16.39
CA GLU A 153 5.14 25.71 -17.42
C GLU A 153 4.65 24.37 -16.84
N CYS A 154 5.30 23.90 -15.78
CA CYS A 154 4.92 22.66 -15.11
C CYS A 154 3.48 22.67 -14.55
N ALA A 155 2.98 23.82 -14.11
CA ALA A 155 1.61 23.95 -13.60
C ALA A 155 0.60 23.95 -14.76
N VAL A 156 0.91 24.64 -15.86
CA VAL A 156 0.06 24.68 -17.07
C VAL A 156 -0.05 23.29 -17.70
N ALA A 157 1.05 22.53 -17.74
CA ALA A 157 1.08 21.19 -18.30
C ALA A 157 0.43 20.11 -17.41
N CYS A 158 0.12 20.43 -16.14
CA CYS A 158 -0.38 19.44 -15.20
C CYS A 158 -1.85 19.06 -15.50
N PRO A 159 -2.16 17.80 -15.86
CA PRO A 159 -3.51 17.38 -16.23
C PRO A 159 -4.47 17.31 -15.03
N VAL A 160 -3.94 17.33 -13.81
CA VAL A 160 -4.70 17.32 -12.54
C VAL A 160 -4.65 18.68 -11.83
N SER A 161 -4.15 19.72 -12.51
CA SER A 161 -4.12 21.09 -12.01
C SER A 161 -3.44 21.26 -10.64
N LEU A 162 -2.40 20.47 -10.37
CA LEU A 162 -1.55 20.63 -9.18
C LEU A 162 -0.55 21.79 -9.38
N LEU A 163 0.22 22.08 -8.34
CA LEU A 163 1.34 23.02 -8.36
C LEU A 163 2.69 22.26 -8.25
N PRO A 164 3.21 21.66 -9.35
CA PRO A 164 4.44 20.86 -9.30
C PRO A 164 5.64 21.62 -8.76
N GLN A 165 5.70 22.94 -8.99
CA GLN A 165 6.75 23.78 -8.45
C GLN A 165 6.79 23.77 -6.92
N GLN A 166 5.64 23.92 -6.25
CA GLN A 166 5.55 23.89 -4.78
C GLN A 166 5.84 22.49 -4.26
N LEU A 167 5.22 21.48 -4.87
CA LEU A 167 5.47 20.07 -4.54
C LEU A 167 6.97 19.72 -4.66
N TYR A 168 7.67 20.26 -5.64
CA TYR A 168 9.10 20.04 -5.82
C TYR A 168 9.92 20.63 -4.67
N TRP A 169 9.64 21.87 -4.26
CA TRP A 169 10.34 22.48 -3.13
C TRP A 169 10.11 21.71 -1.83
N TYR A 170 8.86 21.32 -1.54
CA TYR A 170 8.56 20.52 -0.35
C TYR A 170 9.18 19.13 -0.41
N SER A 171 9.08 18.43 -1.55
CA SER A 171 9.68 17.10 -1.74
C SER A 171 11.21 17.14 -1.62
N ARG A 172 11.85 18.16 -2.20
CA ARG A 172 13.31 18.35 -2.12
C ARG A 172 13.77 18.71 -0.72
N ALA A 173 12.99 19.50 0.02
CA ALA A 173 13.26 19.85 1.41
C ALA A 173 12.92 18.73 2.40
N LYS A 174 12.34 17.61 1.92
CA LYS A 174 11.76 16.53 2.75
C LYS A 174 10.68 17.02 3.72
N ASP A 175 9.98 18.10 3.36
CA ASP A 175 8.82 18.61 4.09
C ASP A 175 7.58 17.84 3.61
N LEU A 176 7.45 16.60 4.09
CA LEU A 176 6.46 15.63 3.61
C LEU A 176 5.03 15.99 4.00
N ASP A 177 4.86 16.65 5.16
CA ASP A 177 3.55 17.10 5.64
C ASP A 177 2.98 18.16 4.68
N LYS A 178 3.76 19.18 4.34
CA LYS A 178 3.34 20.18 3.35
C LYS A 178 3.14 19.57 1.97
N ALA A 179 3.97 18.61 1.56
CA ALA A 179 3.75 17.93 0.29
C ALA A 179 2.38 17.22 0.26
N SER A 180 1.99 16.58 1.36
CA SER A 180 0.67 15.96 1.53
C SER A 180 -0.47 16.99 1.53
N GLU A 181 -0.32 18.12 2.24
CA GLU A 181 -1.28 19.24 2.24
C GLU A 181 -1.51 19.81 0.84
N TYR A 182 -0.47 19.85 0.01
CA TYR A 182 -0.54 20.26 -1.40
C TYR A 182 -1.00 19.14 -2.35
N ASN A 183 -1.70 18.14 -1.82
CA ASN A 183 -2.31 17.05 -2.58
C ASN A 183 -1.33 16.24 -3.44
N LEU A 184 -0.11 15.98 -2.93
CA LEU A 184 0.87 15.13 -3.61
C LEU A 184 0.29 13.79 -4.07
N PHE A 185 -0.63 13.20 -3.30
CA PHE A 185 -1.27 11.92 -3.63
C PHE A 185 -2.22 11.96 -4.84
N ASP A 186 -2.66 13.14 -5.26
CA ASP A 186 -3.43 13.30 -6.51
C ASP A 186 -2.55 13.32 -7.76
N CYS A 187 -1.23 13.45 -7.59
CA CYS A 187 -0.30 13.36 -8.71
C CYS A 187 -0.35 11.95 -9.33
N ILE A 188 -0.64 11.85 -10.62
CA ILE A 188 -0.68 10.57 -11.35
C ILE A 188 0.67 10.16 -11.95
N GLU A 189 1.75 10.87 -11.63
CA GLU A 189 3.12 10.56 -12.06
C GLU A 189 3.31 10.50 -13.59
N CYS A 190 2.49 11.25 -14.33
CA CYS A 190 2.50 11.26 -15.80
C CYS A 190 3.77 11.84 -16.44
N GLY A 191 4.61 12.59 -15.72
CA GLY A 191 5.83 13.16 -16.31
C GLY A 191 5.64 14.36 -17.22
N CYS A 192 4.41 14.84 -17.46
CA CYS A 192 4.16 16.05 -18.24
C CYS A 192 4.96 17.25 -17.70
N CYS A 193 5.02 17.41 -16.38
CA CYS A 193 5.75 18.50 -15.74
C CYS A 193 7.27 18.39 -15.90
N SER A 194 7.83 17.17 -15.88
CA SER A 194 9.26 16.93 -16.10
C SER A 194 9.64 17.20 -17.54
N TYR A 195 8.81 16.77 -18.50
CA TYR A 195 9.05 16.92 -19.92
C TYR A 195 9.06 18.38 -20.39
N VAL A 196 8.15 19.21 -19.89
CA VAL A 196 8.09 20.63 -20.26
C VAL A 196 9.10 21.50 -19.48
N CYS A 197 9.87 20.93 -18.56
CA CYS A 197 10.76 21.70 -17.70
C CYS A 197 12.00 22.16 -18.49
N PRO A 198 12.22 23.48 -18.69
CA PRO A 198 13.41 23.96 -19.40
C PRO A 198 14.71 23.73 -18.63
N SER A 199 14.61 23.45 -17.33
CA SER A 199 15.73 23.13 -16.45
C SER A 199 16.00 21.61 -16.37
N GLU A 200 15.22 20.80 -17.09
CA GLU A 200 15.34 19.33 -17.13
C GLU A 200 15.28 18.68 -15.74
N ILE A 201 14.49 19.28 -14.83
CA ILE A 201 14.33 18.77 -13.46
C ILE A 201 13.45 17.52 -13.50
N PRO A 202 13.91 16.37 -12.94
CA PRO A 202 13.13 15.14 -12.89
C PRO A 202 12.07 15.19 -11.78
N LEU A 203 11.11 16.12 -11.88
CA LEU A 203 10.04 16.36 -10.89
C LEU A 203 9.32 15.08 -10.44
N VAL A 204 9.01 14.16 -11.36
CA VAL A 204 8.34 12.90 -11.01
C VAL A 204 9.17 12.03 -10.07
N HIS A 205 10.51 12.03 -10.17
CA HIS A 205 11.37 11.27 -9.26
C HIS A 205 11.26 11.79 -7.83
N TYR A 206 11.22 13.12 -7.65
CA TYR A 206 11.00 13.74 -6.34
C TYR A 206 9.63 13.40 -5.77
N PHE A 207 8.58 13.40 -6.60
CA PHE A 207 7.22 13.07 -6.16
C PHE A 207 7.08 11.60 -5.78
N ARG A 208 7.66 10.68 -6.56
CA ARG A 208 7.72 9.25 -6.24
C ARG A 208 8.45 9.01 -4.93
N PHE A 209 9.59 9.66 -4.75
CA PHE A 209 10.35 9.60 -3.50
C PHE A 209 9.48 10.08 -2.32
N ALA A 210 8.93 11.29 -2.39
CA ALA A 210 8.12 11.84 -1.30
C ALA A 210 6.88 10.99 -0.97
N LYS A 211 6.19 10.45 -1.97
CA LYS A 211 5.07 9.51 -1.74
C LYS A 211 5.53 8.23 -1.04
N THR A 212 6.66 7.66 -1.46
CA THR A 212 7.20 6.42 -0.89
C THR A 212 7.58 6.63 0.57
N GLU A 213 8.23 7.76 0.88
CA GLU A 213 8.57 8.12 2.26
C GLU A 213 7.33 8.30 3.13
N ILE A 214 6.31 9.04 2.66
CA ILE A 214 5.05 9.21 3.41
C ILE A 214 4.37 7.85 3.65
N MET A 215 4.30 7.01 2.62
CA MET A 215 3.71 5.66 2.77
C MET A 215 4.48 4.81 3.78
N THR A 216 5.81 4.91 3.79
CA THR A 216 6.67 4.18 4.73
C THR A 216 6.43 4.66 6.16
N GLN A 217 6.40 5.97 6.37
CA GLN A 217 6.10 6.58 7.68
C GLN A 217 4.70 6.20 8.18
N GLN A 218 3.69 6.19 7.30
CA GLN A 218 2.34 5.74 7.64
C GLN A 218 2.29 4.26 8.04
N GLN A 219 3.03 3.40 7.33
CA GLN A 219 3.13 1.98 7.67
C GLN A 219 3.84 1.75 9.02
N GLU A 220 4.89 2.51 9.31
CA GLU A 220 5.60 2.45 10.59
C GLU A 220 4.71 2.91 11.74
N ASN A 221 4.00 4.03 11.57
CA ASN A 221 3.04 4.53 12.55
C ASN A 221 1.92 3.53 12.80
N ALA A 222 1.34 2.94 11.75
CA ALA A 222 0.31 1.91 11.89
C ALA A 222 0.82 0.67 12.64
N LYS A 223 2.06 0.24 12.38
CA LYS A 223 2.69 -0.87 13.13
C LYS A 223 2.90 -0.51 14.60
N ALA A 224 3.34 0.72 14.87
CA ALA A 224 3.52 1.22 16.23
C ALA A 224 2.18 1.29 16.99
N ASP A 225 1.11 1.77 16.35
CA ASP A 225 -0.24 1.80 16.92
C ASP A 225 -0.76 0.40 17.25
N VAL A 226 -0.59 -0.55 16.32
CA VAL A 226 -0.95 -1.95 16.56
C VAL A 226 -0.14 -2.54 17.73
N ALA A 227 1.16 -2.22 17.83
CA ALA A 227 1.98 -2.67 18.95
C ALA A 227 1.56 -2.05 20.28
N ARG A 228 1.21 -0.75 20.29
CA ARG A 228 0.70 -0.03 21.46
C ARG A 228 -0.61 -0.65 21.96
N ILE A 229 -1.58 -0.85 21.07
CA ILE A 229 -2.87 -1.49 21.40
C ILE A 229 -2.65 -2.89 21.97
N ARG A 230 -1.73 -3.68 21.40
CA ARG A 230 -1.39 -5.01 21.94
C ARG A 230 -0.77 -4.94 23.34
N HIS A 231 0.04 -3.92 23.62
CA HIS A 231 0.64 -3.72 24.92
C HIS A 231 -0.40 -3.32 25.97
N GLU A 232 -1.26 -2.36 25.65
CA GLU A 232 -2.37 -1.92 26.50
C GLU A 232 -3.30 -3.10 26.86
N ASN A 233 -3.76 -3.86 25.86
CA ASN A 233 -4.59 -5.06 26.08
C ASN A 233 -3.90 -6.13 26.94
N ARG A 234 -2.57 -6.21 26.92
CA ARG A 234 -1.81 -7.13 27.77
C ARG A 234 -1.76 -6.64 29.22
N LEU A 235 -1.57 -5.34 29.44
CA LEU A 235 -1.56 -4.74 30.77
C LEU A 235 -2.94 -4.89 31.43
N GLU A 236 -4.01 -4.57 30.71
CA GLU A 236 -5.39 -4.74 31.20
C GLU A 236 -5.68 -6.17 31.63
N ARG A 237 -5.26 -7.18 30.84
CA ARG A 237 -5.39 -8.59 31.22
C ARG A 237 -4.62 -8.95 32.50
N LEU A 238 -3.39 -8.45 32.63
CA LEU A 238 -2.57 -8.72 33.81
C LEU A 238 -3.16 -8.06 35.07
N GLU A 239 -3.70 -6.85 34.95
CA GLU A 239 -4.39 -6.15 36.04
C GLU A 239 -5.67 -6.89 36.44
N GLN A 240 -6.48 -7.35 35.48
CA GLN A 240 -7.67 -8.17 35.75
C GLN A 240 -7.29 -9.48 36.48
N GLU A 241 -6.27 -10.20 35.99
CA GLU A 241 -5.78 -11.42 36.65
C GLU A 241 -5.24 -11.15 38.06
N GLN A 242 -4.60 -10.00 38.31
CA GLN A 242 -4.12 -9.60 39.64
C GLN A 242 -5.30 -9.29 40.58
N GLN A 243 -6.27 -8.49 40.12
CA GLN A 243 -7.47 -8.17 40.89
C GLN A 243 -8.28 -9.43 41.24
N GLU A 244 -8.46 -10.35 40.29
CA GLU A 244 -9.12 -11.64 40.54
C GLU A 244 -8.36 -12.48 41.58
N LYS A 245 -7.02 -12.54 41.49
CA LYS A 245 -6.17 -13.25 42.45
C LYS A 245 -6.29 -12.63 43.85
N GLU A 246 -6.25 -11.30 43.97
CA GLU A 246 -6.40 -10.58 45.22
C GLU A 246 -7.78 -10.80 45.85
N LEU A 247 -8.85 -10.69 45.05
CA LEU A 247 -10.21 -10.91 45.50
C LEU A 247 -10.42 -12.36 45.95
N ARG A 248 -9.86 -13.34 45.22
CA ARG A 248 -9.87 -14.75 45.62
C ARG A 248 -9.09 -15.01 46.92
N GLN A 249 -7.97 -14.32 47.14
CA GLN A 249 -7.21 -14.40 48.38
C GLN A 249 -7.99 -13.79 49.56
N GLN A 250 -8.62 -12.63 49.37
CA GLN A 250 -9.47 -11.99 50.38
C GLN A 250 -10.66 -12.88 50.76
N GLN A 251 -11.37 -13.43 49.77
CA GLN A 251 -12.45 -14.39 49.99
C GLN A 251 -11.99 -15.63 50.76
N ARG A 252 -10.82 -16.21 50.41
CA ARG A 252 -10.24 -17.34 51.14
C ARG A 252 -9.91 -16.98 52.60
N LYS A 253 -9.28 -15.83 52.85
CA LYS A 253 -8.98 -15.36 54.20
C LYS A 253 -10.26 -15.14 55.03
N ALA A 254 -11.28 -14.50 54.44
CA ALA A 254 -12.57 -14.29 55.09
C ALA A 254 -13.29 -15.61 55.40
N ALA A 255 -13.28 -16.57 54.47
CA ALA A 255 -13.87 -17.89 54.68
C ALA A 255 -13.17 -18.65 55.82
N LEU A 256 -11.83 -18.63 55.86
CA LEU A 256 -11.03 -19.24 56.94
C LEU A 256 -11.31 -18.57 58.29
N ALA A 257 -11.37 -17.23 58.33
CA ALA A 257 -11.72 -16.49 59.56
C ALA A 257 -13.15 -16.81 60.03
N ALA A 258 -14.11 -16.92 59.12
CA ALA A 258 -15.48 -17.32 59.44
C ALA A 258 -15.55 -18.77 59.96
N THR A 259 -14.77 -19.70 59.39
CA THR A 259 -14.71 -21.08 59.91
C THR A 259 -14.05 -21.15 61.28
N GLN A 260 -13.01 -20.36 61.52
CA GLN A 260 -12.37 -20.26 62.83
C GLN A 260 -13.30 -19.62 63.87
N ALA A 261 -14.03 -18.56 63.52
CA ALA A 261 -15.02 -17.92 64.39
C ALA A 261 -16.20 -18.85 64.70
N ALA A 262 -16.66 -19.66 63.72
CA ALA A 262 -17.68 -20.67 63.94
C ALA A 262 -17.19 -21.81 64.87
N LYS A 263 -15.94 -22.27 64.69
CA LYS A 263 -15.31 -23.23 65.62
C LYS A 263 -15.14 -22.67 67.02
N ALA A 264 -14.76 -21.40 67.17
CA ALA A 264 -14.64 -20.74 68.46
C ALA A 264 -15.99 -20.56 69.16
N LYS A 265 -17.07 -20.26 68.41
CA LYS A 265 -18.43 -20.25 68.94
C LYS A 265 -18.90 -21.64 69.38
N GLN A 266 -18.63 -22.68 68.59
CA GLN A 266 -18.95 -24.06 68.97
C GLN A 266 -18.16 -24.54 70.20
N ALA A 267 -16.88 -24.12 70.33
CA ALA A 267 -16.08 -24.42 71.52
C ALA A 267 -16.63 -23.72 72.77
N ALA A 268 -17.04 -22.45 72.65
CA ALA A 268 -17.65 -21.69 73.74
C ALA A 268 -19.05 -22.23 74.16
N GLU A 269 -19.85 -22.73 73.21
CA GLU A 269 -21.13 -23.41 73.51
C GLU A 269 -20.93 -24.81 74.12
N SER A 270 -19.82 -25.50 73.80
CA SER A 270 -19.46 -26.76 74.45
C SER A 270 -18.87 -26.59 75.86
N GLU A 271 -18.22 -25.46 76.16
CA GLU A 271 -17.73 -25.14 77.51
C GLU A 271 -18.84 -24.61 78.43
N SER A 272 -19.88 -23.93 77.90
CA SER A 272 -21.03 -23.51 78.72
C SER A 272 -22.02 -24.63 79.06
N SER A 273 -21.78 -25.85 78.58
CA SER A 273 -22.60 -27.04 78.87
C SER A 273 -21.89 -28.06 79.78
N ALA A 274 -20.71 -27.74 80.32
CA ALA A 274 -19.94 -28.64 81.18
C ALA A 274 -19.41 -27.94 82.46
N GLU A 275 -20.22 -27.88 83.52
CA GLU A 275 -19.83 -28.00 84.96
C GLU A 275 -21.05 -27.86 85.90
N PRO A 276 -21.09 -28.45 87.12
CA PRO A 276 -20.87 -29.87 87.45
C PRO A 276 -22.01 -30.46 88.33
N THR A 277 -22.30 -31.75 88.17
CA THR A 277 -23.09 -32.54 89.14
C THR A 277 -22.24 -32.89 90.36
N THR A 278 -22.61 -32.33 91.52
CA THR A 278 -22.12 -32.70 92.84
C THR A 278 -22.45 -34.16 93.14
N THR A 279 -21.43 -34.97 93.43
CA THR A 279 -21.61 -36.31 94.02
C THR A 279 -21.20 -36.25 95.48
N ASP A 280 -22.20 -36.37 96.34
CA ASP A 280 -22.10 -36.57 97.78
C ASP A 280 -21.71 -38.03 98.06
N SER A 281 -20.79 -38.26 99.00
CA SER A 281 -20.44 -39.60 99.51
C SER A 281 -19.81 -39.48 100.90
N GLN A 282 -20.72 -39.50 101.88
CA GLN A 282 -20.62 -40.03 103.26
C GLN A 282 -19.47 -41.05 103.48
N GLU A 283 -18.60 -40.86 104.48
CA GLU A 283 -18.69 -41.26 105.90
C GLU A 283 -18.21 -42.71 106.20
N THR A 284 -17.10 -42.79 106.96
CA THR A 284 -16.77 -43.78 108.03
C THR A 284 -16.84 -45.30 107.79
N GLN A 285 -15.67 -45.97 107.72
CA GLN A 285 -15.03 -46.83 108.76
C GLN A 285 -13.88 -47.64 108.14
#